data_AF-A0A645IDE8-F1
#
_entry.id   AF-A0A645IDE8-F1
#
_cell.length_a   1.000
_cell.length_b   1.000
_cell.length_c   1.000
_cell.angle_alpha   90.00
_cell.angle_beta   90.00
_cell.angle_gamma   90.00
#
_symmetry.space_group_name_H-M   'P 1'
#
loop_
_entity.id
_entity.type
_entity.pdbx_description
1 polymer ?
#
loop_
_entity_poly.entity_id
_entity_poly.type
_entity_poly.pdbx_seq_one_letter_code
_entity_poly.pdbx_strand_id
1 'polypeptide(L)'
;MPVSEARLLAQKHEKKKKIAVYERGIQFELLQRLPCTYIWVSPMPQAVLDCFDLVQRPCCDADNSFRDILVFRKNYRFSREDMTFIENLKETVAEVSNNLR
;
A
#
# COMPACT_ATOMS: atom_id res chain seq x y z
N MET A 1 -4.77 -19.22 -6.88
CA MET A 1 -6.10 -18.57 -6.98
C MET A 1 -5.90 -17.13 -7.41
N PRO A 2 -6.58 -16.67 -8.47
CA PRO A 2 -6.65 -15.27 -8.84
C PRO A 2 -7.13 -14.39 -7.67
N VAL A 3 -6.62 -13.16 -7.56
CA VAL A 3 -6.98 -12.23 -6.46
C VAL A 3 -8.49 -11.94 -6.45
N SER A 4 -9.16 -11.96 -7.60
CA SER A 4 -10.62 -11.86 -7.71
C SER A 4 -11.35 -12.99 -7.00
N GLU A 5 -10.91 -14.24 -7.18
CA GLU A 5 -11.44 -15.41 -6.47
C GLU A 5 -11.11 -15.37 -4.98
N ALA A 6 -9.89 -14.96 -4.62
CA ALA A 6 -9.51 -14.77 -3.22
C ALA A 6 -10.35 -13.69 -2.53
N ARG A 7 -10.70 -12.62 -3.24
CA ARG A 7 -11.55 -11.52 -2.77
C ARG A 7 -13.00 -11.95 -2.62
N LEU A 8 -13.53 -12.78 -3.53
CA LEU A 8 -14.86 -13.39 -3.41
C LEU A 8 -14.95 -14.37 -2.21
N LEU A 9 -13.91 -15.17 -1.99
CA LEU A 9 -13.81 -16.04 -0.81
C LEU A 9 -13.65 -15.22 0.48
N ALA A 10 -12.91 -14.12 0.45
CA ALA A 10 -12.79 -13.21 1.58
C ALA A 10 -14.13 -12.51 1.91
N GLN A 11 -14.89 -12.10 0.90
CA GLN A 11 -16.24 -11.52 1.03
C GLN A 11 -17.21 -12.51 1.70
N LYS A 12 -17.15 -13.79 1.34
CA LYS A 12 -17.95 -14.86 1.99
C LYS A 12 -17.65 -15.01 3.48
N HIS A 13 -16.55 -14.43 3.98
CA HIS A 13 -16.09 -14.44 5.37
C HIS A 13 -16.07 -13.05 6.02
N GLU A 14 -16.87 -12.08 5.53
CA GLU A 14 -16.92 -10.69 6.02
C GLU A 14 -17.22 -10.51 7.52
N LYS A 15 -17.73 -11.52 8.21
CA LYS A 15 -18.02 -11.43 9.66
C LYS A 15 -16.81 -11.61 10.58
N LYS A 16 -15.61 -11.86 10.06
CA LYS A 16 -14.39 -11.96 10.88
C LYS A 16 -13.54 -10.70 10.69
N LYS A 17 -13.35 -9.93 11.76
CA LYS A 17 -12.33 -8.86 11.83
C LYS A 17 -10.96 -9.50 11.60
N LYS A 18 -10.41 -9.38 10.40
CA LYS A 18 -9.11 -9.93 10.00
C LYS A 18 -8.13 -8.79 9.79
N ILE A 19 -6.89 -8.98 10.26
CA ILE A 19 -5.75 -8.16 9.90
C ILE A 19 -4.91 -9.01 8.96
N ALA A 20 -4.64 -8.50 7.77
CA ALA A 20 -3.72 -9.13 6.83
C ALA A 20 -2.45 -8.28 6.75
N VAL A 21 -1.30 -8.92 6.95
CA VAL A 21 0.01 -8.27 6.91
C VAL A 21 0.71 -8.74 5.64
N TYR A 22 1.08 -7.79 4.79
CA TYR A 22 1.82 -8.05 3.56
C TYR A 22 3.06 -7.15 3.53
N GLU A 23 4.16 -7.69 3.04
CA GLU A 23 5.41 -6.94 2.81
C GLU A 23 5.49 -6.60 1.32
N ARG A 24 5.83 -5.35 1.00
CA ARG A 24 5.75 -4.82 -0.38
C ARG A 24 6.97 -5.17 -1.23
N GLY A 25 8.15 -5.27 -0.63
CA GLY A 25 9.40 -5.61 -1.32
C GLY A 25 9.31 -6.95 -2.05
N ILE A 26 8.82 -8.00 -1.37
CA ILE A 26 8.66 -9.33 -2.00
C ILE A 26 7.69 -9.28 -3.18
N GLN A 27 6.60 -8.50 -3.08
CA GLN A 27 5.62 -8.35 -4.16
C GLN A 27 6.25 -7.67 -5.38
N PHE A 28 7.07 -6.64 -5.17
CA PHE A 28 7.73 -5.92 -6.27
C PHE A 28 8.85 -6.74 -6.90
N GLU A 29 9.63 -7.48 -6.11
CA GLU A 29 10.63 -8.41 -6.64
C GLU A 29 9.96 -9.48 -7.52
N LEU A 30 8.79 -9.97 -7.11
CA LEU A 30 8.03 -10.95 -7.90
C LEU A 30 7.57 -10.36 -9.25
N LEU A 31 7.07 -9.13 -9.26
CA LEU A 31 6.66 -8.44 -10.49
C LEU A 31 7.84 -8.20 -11.43
N GLN A 32 8.99 -7.82 -10.89
CA GLN A 32 10.21 -7.60 -11.67
C GLN A 32 10.68 -8.90 -12.37
N ARG A 33 10.48 -10.05 -11.72
CA ARG A 33 10.95 -11.36 -12.22
C ARG A 33 9.96 -12.07 -13.11
N LEU A 34 8.67 -11.77 -12.99
CA LEU A 34 7.60 -12.45 -13.73
C LEU A 34 6.98 -11.53 -14.78
N PRO A 35 7.29 -11.72 -16.07
CA PRO A 35 6.71 -10.90 -17.13
C PRO A 35 5.18 -11.08 -17.19
N CYS A 36 4.50 -10.05 -17.71
CA CYS A 36 3.04 -10.05 -17.88
C CYS A 36 2.24 -10.22 -16.57
N THR A 37 2.82 -9.83 -15.42
CA THR A 37 2.14 -9.83 -14.12
C THR A 37 1.88 -8.41 -13.63
N TYR A 38 0.87 -8.26 -12.76
CA TYR A 38 0.50 -6.98 -12.14
C TYR A 38 -0.18 -7.23 -10.79
N ILE A 39 -0.20 -6.20 -9.95
CA ILE A 39 -0.94 -6.19 -8.69
C ILE A 39 -1.73 -4.89 -8.54
N TRP A 40 -2.81 -4.95 -7.76
CA TRP A 40 -3.55 -3.78 -7.30
C TRP A 40 -2.97 -3.35 -5.95
N VAL A 41 -2.42 -2.16 -5.90
CA VAL A 41 -1.78 -1.61 -4.70
C VAL A 41 -2.13 -0.15 -4.52
N SER A 42 -1.96 0.32 -3.29
CA SER A 42 -1.93 1.75 -3.03
C SER A 42 -0.82 2.41 -3.86
N PRO A 43 -1.00 3.65 -4.28
CA PRO A 43 0.02 4.45 -4.94
C PRO A 43 1.38 4.44 -4.21
N MET A 44 2.48 4.41 -4.96
CA MET A 44 3.84 4.32 -4.44
C MET A 44 4.71 5.51 -4.86
N PRO A 45 5.72 5.89 -4.05
CA PRO A 45 6.69 6.92 -4.44
C PRO A 45 7.45 6.50 -5.69
N GLN A 46 7.76 7.47 -6.57
CA GLN A 46 8.37 7.19 -7.87
C GLN A 46 9.74 6.51 -7.72
N ALA A 47 10.55 6.94 -6.76
CA ALA A 47 11.85 6.34 -6.49
C ALA A 47 11.78 4.84 -6.15
N VAL A 48 10.68 4.37 -5.54
CA VAL A 48 10.47 2.94 -5.26
C VAL A 48 10.13 2.20 -6.55
N LEU A 49 9.28 2.76 -7.40
CA LEU A 49 8.94 2.16 -8.70
C LEU A 49 10.18 2.02 -9.58
N ASP A 50 11.01 3.08 -9.64
CA ASP A 50 12.26 3.09 -10.41
C ASP A 50 13.25 2.02 -9.92
N CYS A 51 13.34 1.82 -8.59
CA CYS A 51 14.22 0.82 -7.98
C CYS A 51 13.91 -0.62 -8.43
N PHE A 52 12.63 -0.92 -8.67
CA PHE A 52 12.16 -2.25 -9.08
C PHE A 52 11.85 -2.34 -10.58
N ASP A 53 12.12 -1.28 -11.37
CA ASP A 53 11.76 -1.17 -12.79
C ASP A 53 10.25 -1.43 -13.04
N LEU A 54 9.42 -0.82 -12.18
CA LEU A 54 7.97 -0.95 -12.22
C LEU A 54 7.31 0.34 -12.69
N VAL A 55 6.13 0.21 -13.30
CA VAL A 55 5.28 1.34 -13.65
C VAL A 55 3.94 1.24 -12.92
N GLN A 56 3.44 2.38 -12.46
CA GLN A 56 2.11 2.49 -11.88
C GLN A 56 1.14 3.02 -12.94
N ARG A 57 -0.05 2.42 -13.03
CA ARG A 57 -1.11 2.85 -13.96
C ARG A 57 -2.41 3.12 -13.22
N PRO A 58 -3.12 4.22 -13.55
CA PRO A 58 -4.47 4.44 -13.05
C PRO A 58 -5.38 3.27 -13.44
N CYS A 59 -6.31 2.96 -12.56
CA CYS A 59 -7.24 1.87 -12.75
C CYS A 59 -8.60 2.24 -12.16
N CYS A 60 -9.67 1.69 -12.74
CA CYS A 60 -11.02 1.92 -12.24
C CYS A 60 -11.15 1.21 -10.90
N ASP A 61 -11.12 1.96 -9.81
CA ASP A 61 -11.25 1.37 -8.48
C ASP A 61 -12.67 0.83 -8.29
N ALA A 62 -12.80 -0.23 -7.50
CA ALA A 62 -14.08 -0.53 -6.88
C ALA A 62 -14.36 0.60 -5.88
N ASP A 63 -15.63 0.95 -5.64
CA ASP A 63 -16.11 2.09 -4.84
C ASP A 63 -15.72 2.03 -3.33
N ASN A 64 -14.43 1.87 -3.07
CA ASN A 64 -13.79 1.61 -1.80
C ASN A 64 -13.19 2.92 -1.29
N SER A 65 -13.44 3.22 -0.01
CA SER A 65 -12.76 4.32 0.68
C SER A 65 -11.65 3.78 1.57
N PHE A 66 -10.45 4.33 1.40
CA PHE A 66 -9.29 3.99 2.22
C PHE A 66 -8.90 5.18 3.09
N ARG A 67 -8.37 4.91 4.28
CA ARG A 67 -7.88 5.94 5.22
C ARG A 67 -6.56 5.49 5.83
N ASP A 68 -5.56 6.35 5.74
CA ASP A 68 -4.29 6.16 6.44
C ASP A 68 -4.45 6.49 7.93
N ILE A 69 -3.96 5.59 8.79
CA ILE A 69 -4.01 5.75 10.24
C ILE A 69 -2.65 5.42 10.85
N LEU A 70 -2.25 6.20 11.85
CA LEU A 70 -1.10 5.92 12.70
C LEU A 70 -1.58 5.23 13.97
N VAL A 71 -1.11 4.01 14.22
CA VAL A 71 -1.46 3.24 15.43
C VAL A 71 -0.30 3.25 16.40
N PHE A 72 -0.55 3.69 17.64
CA PHE A 72 0.46 3.75 18.69
C PHE A 72 -0.16 3.45 20.07
N ARG A 73 0.68 3.10 21.05
CA ARG A 73 0.23 2.77 22.40
C ARG A 73 -0.37 4.00 23.08
N LYS A 74 -1.44 3.81 23.86
CA LYS A 74 -1.98 4.87 24.72
C LYS A 74 -0.88 5.43 25.63
N ASN A 75 -0.78 6.76 25.68
CA ASN A 75 0.26 7.51 26.41
C ASN A 75 1.70 7.34 25.87
N TYR A 76 1.86 6.86 24.63
CA TYR A 76 3.16 6.92 23.95
C TYR A 76 3.61 8.38 23.81
N ARG A 77 4.86 8.65 24.16
CA ARG A 77 5.50 9.96 23.96
C ARG A 77 6.39 9.85 22.74
N PHE A 78 6.03 10.59 21.70
CA PHE A 78 6.82 10.63 20.48
C PHE A 78 8.21 11.20 20.76
N SER A 79 9.22 10.45 20.33
CA SER A 79 10.60 10.93 20.28
C SER A 79 10.76 11.96 19.17
N ARG A 80 11.94 12.58 19.11
CA ARG A 80 12.27 13.46 17.98
C ARG A 80 12.29 12.67 16.67
N GLU A 81 12.85 11.47 16.71
CA GLU A 81 12.98 10.57 15.58
C GLU A 81 11.60 10.14 15.05
N ASP A 82 10.64 9.89 15.94
CA ASP A 82 9.27 9.56 15.54
C ASP A 82 8.59 10.75 14.85
N MET A 83 8.78 11.97 15.37
CA MET A 83 8.23 13.17 14.77
C MET A 83 8.83 13.43 13.39
N THR A 84 10.14 13.27 13.25
CA THR A 84 10.82 13.35 11.95
C THR A 84 10.32 12.28 10.99
N PHE A 85 10.11 11.05 11.45
CA PHE A 85 9.51 10.00 10.63
C PHE A 85 8.11 10.39 10.14
N ILE A 86 7.25 10.92 11.02
CA ILE A 86 5.89 11.35 10.69
C ILE A 86 5.90 12.51 9.69
N GLU A 87 6.82 13.46 9.82
CA GLU A 87 6.99 14.57 8.88
C GLU A 87 7.36 14.06 7.49
N ASN A 88 8.40 13.23 7.40
CA ASN A 88 8.81 12.61 6.13
C ASN A 88 7.69 11.77 5.50
N LEU A 89 6.90 11.05 6.33
CA LEU A 89 5.76 10.28 5.87
C LEU A 89 4.69 11.16 5.24
N LYS A 90 4.39 12.32 5.85
CA LYS A 90 3.43 13.29 5.30
C LYS A 90 3.89 13.88 3.98
N GLU A 91 5.17 14.22 3.87
CA GLU A 91 5.77 14.72 2.63
C GLU A 91 5.66 13.69 1.51
N THR A 92 5.99 12.43 1.81
CA THR A 92 5.88 11.31 0.87
C THR A 92 4.43 11.09 0.41
N VAL A 93 3.46 11.15 1.33
CA VAL A 93 2.03 11.02 0.99
C VAL A 93 1.59 12.16 0.08
N ALA A 94 2.05 13.40 0.32
CA ALA A 94 1.74 14.54 -0.54
C ALA A 94 2.33 14.40 -1.94
N GLU A 95 3.59 13.95 -2.04
CA GLU A 95 4.25 13.63 -3.32
C GLU A 95 3.44 12.61 -4.12
N VAL A 96 3.14 11.47 -3.50
CA VAL A 96 2.38 10.38 -4.13
C VAL A 96 0.99 10.84 -4.56
N SER A 97 0.33 11.66 -3.73
CA SER A 97 -1.01 12.19 -4.04
C SER A 97 -1.01 13.15 -5.22
N ASN A 98 0.07 13.91 -5.43
CA ASN A 98 0.22 14.80 -6.58
C ASN A 98 0.46 14.02 -7.88
N ASN A 99 1.20 12.90 -7.81
CA ASN A 99 1.48 12.05 -8.98
C ASN A 99 0.26 11.27 -9.49
N LEU A 100 -0.85 11.28 -8.74
CA LEU A 100 -2.12 10.65 -9.12
C LEU A 100 -3.08 11.59 -9.87
N ARG A 101 -2.75 12.89 -9.95
CA ARG A 101 -3.52 13.89 -10.68
C ARG A 101 -3.08 13.96 -12.14
#